data_AF-M5AAL5-F1
#
_entry.id   AF-M5AAL5-F1
#
_cell.length_a   1.000
_cell.length_b   1.000
_cell.length_c   1.000
_cell.angle_alpha   90.00
_cell.angle_beta   90.00
_cell.angle_gamma   90.00
#
_symmetry.space_group_name_H-M   'P 1'
#
loop_
_entity.id
_entity.type
_entity.pdbx_description
1 polymer ?
#
loop_
_entity_poly.entity_id
_entity_poly.type
_entity_poly.pdbx_seq_one_letter_code
_entity_poly.pdbx_strand_id
1 'polypeptide(L)'
;MTNTTKFCPHCGNEVQANAKFCPKCGQPLTANSQNTSDKQPTANPTDQTTSSATSTQPNPSLERAKRFSGNFFSWWLATIRQPATLQANTHRYFGITAFLLEILVAVLTVATLAHRLAYAANSTLGSLTDQQVNFGGTIFKASFFLFIFLVLGCAIYVSLAYGFRKLLDINHTETYWDFTNRFASLTNLILIFNLIVFVLCLLTSSGNFGSFNVMLLFFSPVLLILNLGYIYSVIADVTTTRLDKFYTILLAEVALSLALFILFVIAGSLLGGSIGSYLEDFEHSFY
;
A
#
# COMPACT_ATOMS: atom_id res chain seq x y z
N MET A 1 -41.15 37.69 20.57
CA MET A 1 -40.02 36.81 20.92
C MET A 1 -38.87 37.13 19.97
N THR A 2 -37.94 37.98 20.39
CA THR A 2 -36.77 38.37 19.59
C THR A 2 -35.64 37.38 19.85
N ASN A 3 -35.44 36.42 18.93
CA ASN A 3 -34.27 35.54 18.97
C ASN A 3 -33.03 36.37 18.64
N THR A 4 -32.24 36.70 19.65
CA THR A 4 -30.96 37.39 19.46
C THR A 4 -29.90 36.36 19.08
N THR A 5 -29.27 36.52 17.92
CA THR A 5 -28.19 35.67 17.43
C THR A 5 -26.87 36.43 17.46
N LYS A 6 -25.75 35.71 17.57
CA LYS A 6 -24.37 36.23 17.51
C LYS A 6 -23.56 35.42 16.51
N PHE A 7 -22.49 35.97 15.98
CA PHE A 7 -21.59 35.24 15.09
C PHE A 7 -20.41 34.64 15.87
N CYS A 8 -20.02 33.41 15.52
CA CYS A 8 -18.85 32.77 16.10
C CYS A 8 -17.56 33.52 15.66
N PRO A 9 -16.71 33.99 16.58
CA PRO A 9 -15.48 34.71 16.24
C PRO A 9 -14.42 33.84 15.54
N HIS A 10 -14.56 32.50 15.59
CA HIS A 10 -13.59 31.57 15.01
C HIS A 10 -13.93 31.11 13.58
N CYS A 11 -15.21 31.02 13.21
CA CYS A 11 -15.61 30.50 11.89
C CYS A 11 -16.71 31.30 11.19
N GLY A 12 -17.23 32.35 11.83
CA GLY A 12 -18.26 33.22 11.26
C GLY A 12 -19.66 32.61 11.17
N ASN A 13 -19.91 31.43 11.75
CA ASN A 13 -21.25 30.84 11.75
C ASN A 13 -22.19 31.60 12.70
N GLU A 14 -23.44 31.81 12.28
CA GLU A 14 -24.49 32.35 13.14
C GLU A 14 -24.87 31.34 14.22
N VAL A 15 -24.93 31.79 15.47
CA VAL A 15 -25.23 30.96 16.62
C VAL A 15 -26.19 31.70 17.56
N GLN A 16 -27.00 30.95 18.31
CA GLN A 16 -27.88 31.56 19.30
C GLN A 16 -27.07 32.30 20.37
N ALA A 17 -27.55 33.44 20.88
CA ALA A 17 -26.80 34.27 21.82
C ALA A 17 -26.30 33.49 23.06
N ASN A 18 -27.10 32.53 23.53
CA ASN A 18 -26.81 31.71 24.72
C ASN A 18 -26.01 30.43 24.42
N ALA A 19 -25.58 30.22 23.17
CA ALA A 19 -24.76 29.07 22.81
C ALA A 19 -23.39 29.16 23.49
N LYS A 20 -23.05 28.12 24.27
CA LYS A 20 -21.74 27.97 24.92
C LYS A 20 -20.65 27.47 23.96
N PHE A 21 -21.05 26.77 22.90
CA PHE A 21 -20.15 26.20 21.89
C PHE A 21 -20.75 26.40 20.49
N CYS A 22 -19.88 26.55 19.48
CA CYS A 22 -20.33 26.64 18.09
C CYS A 22 -20.66 25.25 17.53
N PRO A 23 -21.87 25.00 16.98
CA PRO A 23 -22.24 23.70 16.42
C PRO A 23 -21.47 23.36 15.13
N LYS A 24 -20.90 24.36 14.45
CA LYS A 24 -20.16 24.15 13.19
C LYS A 24 -18.67 23.89 13.39
N CYS A 25 -18.02 24.55 14.35
CA CYS A 25 -16.58 24.41 14.57
C CYS A 25 -16.17 23.85 15.94
N GLY A 26 -17.12 23.65 16.86
CA GLY A 26 -16.90 23.06 18.18
C GLY A 26 -16.22 23.98 19.21
N GLN A 27 -15.79 25.18 18.83
CA GLN A 27 -15.08 26.09 19.72
C GLN A 27 -16.00 26.72 20.80
N PRO A 28 -15.53 26.90 22.05
CA PRO A 28 -16.27 27.58 23.10
C PRO A 28 -16.45 29.07 22.80
N LEU A 29 -17.58 29.64 23.23
CA LEU A 29 -18.00 31.01 22.95
C LEU A 29 -18.07 31.90 24.21
N THR A 30 -17.49 31.46 25.32
CA THR A 30 -17.44 32.19 26.59
C THR A 30 -16.18 33.05 26.68
N ALA A 31 -16.35 34.35 26.86
CA ALA A 31 -15.26 35.31 27.02
C ALA A 31 -14.88 35.48 28.51
N ASN A 32 -13.61 35.25 28.86
CA ASN A 32 -12.91 36.09 29.85
C ASN A 32 -11.38 36.07 29.66
N SER A 33 -10.90 37.19 29.11
CA SER A 33 -9.67 37.99 29.22
C SER A 33 -8.37 37.57 29.95
N GLN A 34 -7.30 38.24 29.50
CA GLN A 34 -5.86 38.19 29.80
C GLN A 34 -5.39 38.83 31.14
N ASN A 35 -4.14 38.47 31.52
CA ASN A 35 -3.02 39.29 32.08
C ASN A 35 -2.74 39.51 33.61
N THR A 36 -1.45 39.27 33.95
CA THR A 36 -0.50 39.93 34.92
C THR A 36 -0.24 39.45 36.38
N SER A 37 1.05 39.09 36.61
CA SER A 37 2.02 39.25 37.74
C SER A 37 1.73 39.16 39.26
N ASP A 38 2.73 38.55 39.92
CA ASP A 38 3.31 38.73 41.29
C ASP A 38 2.61 38.20 42.56
N LYS A 39 3.13 37.09 43.11
CA LYS A 39 3.76 36.98 44.47
C LYS A 39 4.21 35.56 44.82
N GLN A 40 5.44 35.45 45.35
CA GLN A 40 6.00 34.31 46.11
C GLN A 40 5.87 34.59 47.62
N PRO A 41 5.58 33.60 48.50
CA PRO A 41 6.65 32.92 49.26
C PRO A 41 6.46 31.41 49.57
N THR A 42 7.56 30.67 49.39
CA THR A 42 8.21 29.67 50.30
C THR A 42 7.39 28.54 50.98
N ALA A 43 7.71 27.28 50.64
CA ALA A 43 8.23 26.21 51.54
C ALA A 43 8.02 24.79 50.93
N ASN A 44 9.09 24.00 50.89
CA ASN A 44 9.12 22.55 50.56
C ASN A 44 9.17 21.74 51.89
N PRO A 45 9.09 20.39 51.94
CA PRO A 45 8.87 19.41 50.87
C PRO A 45 7.83 18.32 51.24
N THR A 46 7.57 17.39 50.30
CA THR A 46 7.33 15.93 50.49
C THR A 46 6.10 15.43 49.74
N ASP A 47 6.38 14.55 48.78
CA ASP A 47 5.56 13.52 48.17
C ASP A 47 4.15 13.88 47.71
N GLN A 48 4.04 14.13 46.39
CA GLN A 48 2.88 13.71 45.63
C GLN A 48 3.25 13.51 44.15
N THR A 49 3.23 12.24 43.78
CA THR A 49 2.91 11.66 42.47
C THR A 49 2.65 12.68 41.36
N THR A 50 3.59 12.81 40.43
CA THR A 50 3.37 13.50 39.16
C THR A 50 2.40 12.67 38.31
N SER A 51 1.11 12.80 38.58
CA SER A 51 0.08 12.59 37.58
C SER A 51 0.23 13.71 36.56
N SER A 52 1.11 13.50 35.59
CA SER A 52 1.10 14.23 34.33
C SER A 52 -0.23 13.97 33.66
N ALA A 53 -1.22 14.80 33.95
CA ALA A 53 -2.36 15.01 33.07
C ALA A 53 -1.81 15.60 31.78
N THR A 54 -1.34 14.72 30.89
CA THR A 54 -1.06 15.04 29.51
C THR A 54 -2.36 15.55 28.92
N SER A 55 -2.49 16.87 28.83
CA SER A 55 -3.44 17.49 27.91
C SER A 55 -3.03 16.99 26.53
N THR A 56 -3.72 15.94 26.08
CA THR A 56 -3.51 15.31 24.78
C THR A 56 -4.05 16.26 23.74
N GLN A 57 -3.32 17.34 23.46
CA GLN A 57 -3.49 18.07 22.21
C GLN A 57 -3.09 17.09 21.10
N PRO A 58 -4.02 16.67 20.23
CA PRO A 58 -3.73 15.68 19.23
C PRO A 58 -2.67 16.24 18.28
N ASN A 59 -1.53 15.54 18.16
CA ASN A 59 -0.48 15.93 17.23
C ASN A 59 -1.10 16.07 15.82
N PRO A 60 -1.00 17.24 15.16
CA PRO A 60 -1.65 17.47 13.87
C PRO A 60 -1.19 16.50 12.77
N SER A 61 0.00 15.90 12.90
CA SER A 61 0.48 14.83 12.02
C SER A 61 -0.22 13.50 12.29
N LEU A 62 -0.51 13.18 13.56
CA LEU A 62 -1.26 11.98 13.93
C LEU A 62 -2.72 12.07 13.45
N GLU A 63 -3.36 13.24 13.55
CA GLU A 63 -4.71 13.42 13.01
C GLU A 63 -4.76 13.28 11.49
N ARG A 64 -3.79 13.86 10.78
CA ARG A 64 -3.68 13.71 9.32
C ARG A 64 -3.50 12.24 8.93
N ALA A 65 -2.63 11.51 9.63
CA ALA A 65 -2.40 10.09 9.38
C ALA A 65 -3.67 9.26 9.63
N LYS A 66 -4.39 9.51 10.74
CA LYS A 66 -5.67 8.85 11.05
C LYS A 66 -6.75 9.13 10.02
N ARG A 67 -6.87 10.38 9.56
CA ARG A 67 -7.83 10.76 8.52
C ARG A 67 -7.47 10.10 7.18
N PHE A 68 -6.20 10.09 6.80
CA PHE A 68 -5.74 9.44 5.58
C PHE A 68 -6.02 7.94 5.60
N SER A 69 -5.61 7.23 6.67
CA SER A 69 -5.81 5.78 6.78
C SER A 69 -7.29 5.40 6.84
N GLY A 70 -8.10 6.16 7.57
CA GLY A 70 -9.55 5.97 7.62
C GLY A 70 -10.20 6.13 6.25
N ASN A 71 -9.89 7.22 5.54
CA ASN A 71 -10.41 7.48 4.19
C ASN A 71 -9.92 6.44 3.16
N PHE A 72 -8.65 6.03 3.25
CA PHE A 72 -8.09 4.98 2.41
C PHE A 72 -8.81 3.64 2.64
N PHE A 73 -9.00 3.23 3.89
CA PHE A 73 -9.69 1.97 4.20
C PHE A 73 -11.15 2.00 3.73
N SER A 74 -11.86 3.13 3.90
CA SER A 74 -13.23 3.27 3.38
C SER A 74 -13.28 3.19 1.87
N TRP A 75 -12.32 3.82 1.17
CA TRP A 75 -12.21 3.75 -0.29
C TRP A 75 -11.91 2.33 -0.74
N TRP A 76 -10.89 1.69 -0.16
CA TRP A 76 -10.48 0.31 -0.46
C TRP A 76 -11.64 -0.67 -0.26
N LEU A 77 -12.34 -0.59 0.87
CA LEU A 77 -13.50 -1.45 1.14
C LEU A 77 -14.65 -1.21 0.14
N ALA A 78 -14.87 0.06 -0.26
CA ALA A 78 -15.87 0.38 -1.27
C ALA A 78 -15.48 -0.16 -2.66
N THR A 79 -14.20 -0.11 -3.04
CA THR A 79 -13.72 -0.67 -4.31
C THR A 79 -13.81 -2.19 -4.35
N ILE A 80 -13.63 -2.90 -3.23
CA ILE A 80 -13.82 -4.35 -3.18
C ILE A 80 -15.28 -4.74 -3.46
N ARG A 81 -16.23 -3.94 -2.96
CA ARG A 81 -17.66 -4.19 -3.18
C ARG A 81 -18.09 -3.87 -4.61
N GLN A 82 -17.52 -2.81 -5.18
CA GLN A 82 -17.84 -2.33 -6.53
C GLN A 82 -16.56 -1.90 -7.26
N PRO A 83 -15.78 -2.84 -7.83
CA PRO A 83 -14.46 -2.54 -8.37
C PRO A 83 -14.49 -1.69 -9.64
N ALA A 84 -15.56 -1.82 -10.43
CA ALA A 84 -15.73 -1.13 -11.70
C ALA A 84 -16.34 0.29 -11.56
N THR A 85 -16.78 0.71 -10.38
CA THR A 85 -17.44 2.02 -10.22
C THR A 85 -16.42 3.11 -9.91
N LEU A 86 -16.47 4.20 -10.68
CA LEU A 86 -15.68 5.39 -10.43
C LEU A 86 -16.17 6.10 -9.16
N GLN A 87 -15.37 6.07 -8.09
CA GLN A 87 -15.70 6.76 -6.86
C GLN A 87 -15.37 8.26 -6.96
N ALA A 88 -16.41 9.09 -6.81
CA ALA A 88 -16.26 10.53 -6.77
C ALA A 88 -15.43 10.98 -5.56
N ASN A 89 -14.62 12.03 -5.73
CA ASN A 89 -13.78 12.63 -4.68
C ASN A 89 -12.70 11.70 -4.08
N THR A 90 -12.19 10.76 -4.88
CA THR A 90 -11.07 9.91 -4.48
C THR A 90 -9.79 10.73 -4.33
N HIS A 91 -9.03 10.50 -3.27
CA HIS A 91 -7.75 11.17 -3.06
C HIS A 91 -6.71 10.72 -4.10
N ARG A 92 -5.88 11.67 -4.56
CA ARG A 92 -4.92 11.49 -5.67
C ARG A 92 -3.99 10.28 -5.54
N TYR A 93 -3.62 9.89 -4.32
CA TYR A 93 -2.59 8.89 -4.07
C TYR A 93 -3.10 7.53 -3.60
N PHE A 94 -4.42 7.33 -3.50
CA PHE A 94 -4.97 6.06 -2.98
C PHE A 94 -4.55 4.85 -3.82
N GLY A 95 -4.54 4.96 -5.14
CA GLY A 95 -4.11 3.87 -6.02
C GLY A 95 -2.64 3.48 -5.81
N ILE A 96 -1.73 4.45 -5.68
CA ILE A 96 -0.33 4.18 -5.37
C ILE A 96 -0.19 3.53 -4.00
N THR A 97 -0.90 4.05 -2.99
CA THR A 97 -0.89 3.47 -1.65
C THR A 97 -1.35 2.01 -1.67
N ALA A 98 -2.38 1.69 -2.46
CA ALA A 98 -2.84 0.31 -2.64
C ALA A 98 -1.77 -0.57 -3.27
N PHE A 99 -1.17 -0.15 -4.39
CA PHE A 99 -0.09 -0.92 -5.04
C PHE A 99 1.11 -1.14 -4.14
N LEU A 100 1.56 -0.11 -3.42
CA LEU A 100 2.69 -0.24 -2.49
C LEU A 100 2.38 -1.23 -1.36
N LEU A 101 1.15 -1.22 -0.85
CA LEU A 101 0.73 -2.13 0.20
C LEU A 101 0.61 -3.58 -0.33
N GLU A 102 0.10 -3.76 -1.55
CA GLU A 102 0.09 -5.06 -2.24
C GLU A 102 1.50 -5.61 -2.46
N ILE A 103 2.41 -4.78 -2.98
CA ILE A 103 3.82 -5.13 -3.22
C ILE A 103 4.49 -5.49 -1.90
N LEU A 104 4.28 -4.70 -0.85
CA LEU A 104 4.87 -4.96 0.47
C LEU A 104 4.45 -6.32 1.01
N VAL A 105 3.14 -6.64 0.96
CA VAL A 105 2.63 -7.94 1.41
C VAL A 105 3.19 -9.08 0.55
N ALA A 106 3.28 -8.90 -0.77
CA ALA A 106 3.86 -9.89 -1.68
C ALA A 106 5.35 -10.16 -1.37
N VAL A 107 6.15 -9.11 -1.15
CA VAL A 107 7.58 -9.25 -0.80
C VAL A 107 7.73 -9.92 0.57
N LEU A 108 6.94 -9.53 1.56
CA LEU A 108 6.96 -10.17 2.88
C LEU A 108 6.61 -11.66 2.79
N THR A 109 5.66 -12.03 1.92
CA THR A 109 5.29 -13.43 1.66
C THR A 109 6.45 -14.21 1.07
N VAL A 110 7.15 -13.66 0.08
CA VAL A 110 8.31 -14.33 -0.52
C VAL A 110 9.47 -14.41 0.48
N ALA A 111 9.69 -13.37 1.29
CA ALA A 111 10.73 -13.35 2.31
C ALA A 111 10.50 -14.41 3.40
N THR A 112 9.27 -14.54 3.92
CA THR A 112 8.93 -15.55 4.92
C THR A 112 9.06 -16.96 4.34
N LEU A 113 8.63 -17.16 3.10
CA LEU A 113 8.83 -18.43 2.39
C LEU A 113 10.31 -18.75 2.21
N ALA A 114 11.13 -17.78 1.81
CA ALA A 114 12.57 -17.96 1.64
C ALA A 114 13.27 -18.33 2.96
N HIS A 115 12.91 -17.69 4.08
CA HIS A 115 13.41 -18.06 5.40
C HIS A 115 13.04 -19.48 5.80
N ARG A 116 11.83 -19.93 5.45
CA ARG A 116 11.38 -21.31 5.73
C ARG A 116 12.13 -22.34 4.90
N LEU A 117 12.36 -22.05 3.61
CA LEU A 117 13.16 -22.91 2.74
C LEU A 117 14.62 -22.96 3.21
N ALA A 118 15.20 -21.82 3.59
CA ALA A 118 16.54 -21.76 4.18
C ALA A 118 16.65 -22.55 5.49
N TYR A 119 15.64 -22.46 6.36
CA TYR A 119 15.59 -23.25 7.59
C TYR A 119 15.48 -24.75 7.30
N ALA A 120 14.61 -25.16 6.37
CA ALA A 120 14.48 -26.55 5.95
C ALA A 120 15.80 -27.07 5.38
N ALA A 121 16.45 -26.30 4.50
CA ALA A 121 17.75 -26.63 3.93
C ALA A 121 18.83 -26.78 5.00
N ASN A 122 18.94 -25.84 5.95
CA ASN A 122 19.88 -25.95 7.07
C ASN A 122 19.58 -27.14 7.99
N SER A 123 18.30 -27.49 8.19
CA SER A 123 17.96 -28.66 9.02
C SER A 123 18.37 -29.98 8.36
N THR A 124 18.31 -30.06 7.04
CA THR A 124 18.79 -31.22 6.26
C THR A 124 20.31 -31.22 6.13
N LEU A 125 20.93 -30.06 5.89
CA LEU A 125 22.38 -29.96 5.79
C LEU A 125 23.06 -30.24 7.14
N GLY A 126 22.47 -29.75 8.23
CA GLY A 126 22.92 -29.99 9.61
C GLY A 126 22.86 -31.46 10.06
N SER A 127 22.01 -32.29 9.42
CA SER A 127 21.98 -33.73 9.70
C SER A 127 23.06 -34.51 8.94
N LEU A 128 23.62 -33.92 7.87
CA LEU A 128 24.66 -34.51 7.03
C LEU A 128 26.05 -33.94 7.33
N THR A 129 26.13 -32.70 7.79
CA THR A 129 27.34 -31.92 8.03
C THR A 129 27.17 -31.06 9.27
N ASP A 130 28.24 -30.76 10.02
CA ASP A 130 28.17 -29.86 11.19
C ASP A 130 28.21 -28.36 10.80
N GLN A 131 27.87 -28.05 9.55
CA GLN A 131 27.89 -26.68 9.01
C GLN A 131 26.49 -26.08 8.94
N GLN A 132 26.36 -24.85 9.45
CA GLN A 132 25.15 -24.04 9.32
C GLN A 132 25.42 -22.85 8.39
N VAL A 133 24.57 -22.66 7.39
CA VAL A 133 24.70 -21.55 6.44
C VAL A 133 23.72 -20.43 6.81
N ASN A 134 24.23 -19.21 7.01
CA ASN A 134 23.36 -18.07 7.31
C ASN A 134 22.85 -17.41 6.01
N PHE A 135 21.59 -17.64 5.68
CA PHE A 135 20.95 -17.04 4.50
C PHE A 135 20.34 -15.65 4.74
N GLY A 136 20.37 -15.12 5.97
CA GLY A 136 19.62 -13.92 6.36
C GLY A 136 19.98 -12.68 5.53
N GLY A 137 21.27 -12.41 5.32
CA GLY A 137 21.73 -11.29 4.51
C GLY A 137 21.33 -11.41 3.03
N THR A 138 21.45 -12.62 2.47
CA THR A 138 21.06 -12.91 1.08
C THR A 138 19.56 -12.75 0.87
N ILE A 139 18.74 -13.25 1.80
CA ILE A 139 17.28 -13.11 1.75
C ILE A 139 16.90 -11.63 1.81
N PHE A 140 17.46 -10.85 2.73
CA PHE A 140 17.19 -9.42 2.81
C PHE A 140 17.53 -8.69 1.49
N LYS A 141 18.72 -8.94 0.92
CA LYS A 141 19.14 -8.35 -0.37
C LYS A 141 18.18 -8.73 -1.49
N ALA A 142 17.81 -10.00 -1.58
CA ALA A 142 16.87 -10.51 -2.57
C ALA A 142 15.47 -9.89 -2.41
N SER A 143 14.96 -9.75 -1.17
CA SER A 143 13.68 -9.13 -0.88
C SER A 143 13.66 -7.64 -1.23
N PHE A 144 14.72 -6.90 -0.92
CA PHE A 144 14.84 -5.49 -1.30
C PHE A 144 14.87 -5.33 -2.81
N PHE A 145 15.63 -6.16 -3.51
CA PHE A 145 15.68 -6.16 -4.97
C PHE A 145 14.30 -6.49 -5.58
N LEU A 146 13.62 -7.52 -5.06
CA LEU A 146 12.27 -7.89 -5.48
C LEU A 146 11.27 -6.75 -5.27
N PHE A 147 11.36 -6.02 -4.15
CA PHE A 147 10.51 -4.86 -3.89
C PHE A 147 10.66 -3.80 -4.99
N ILE A 148 11.90 -3.42 -5.32
CA ILE A 148 12.17 -2.44 -6.39
C ILE A 148 11.70 -2.98 -7.75
N PHE A 149 11.97 -4.26 -8.05
CA PHE A 149 11.53 -4.91 -9.28
C PHE A 149 10.00 -4.84 -9.45
N LEU A 150 9.24 -5.16 -8.40
CA LEU A 150 7.78 -5.12 -8.43
C LEU A 150 7.23 -3.69 -8.52
N VAL A 151 7.87 -2.70 -7.88
CA VAL A 151 7.51 -1.28 -8.02
C VAL A 151 7.70 -0.82 -9.47
N LEU A 152 8.82 -1.17 -10.10
CA LEU A 152 9.07 -0.85 -11.51
C LEU A 152 8.08 -1.56 -12.44
N GLY A 153 7.81 -2.85 -12.20
CA GLY A 153 6.80 -3.60 -12.94
C GLY A 153 5.41 -2.96 -12.84
N CYS A 154 4.98 -2.58 -11.64
CA CYS A 154 3.73 -1.86 -11.42
C CYS A 154 3.69 -0.53 -12.18
N ALA A 155 4.77 0.26 -12.13
CA ALA A 155 4.85 1.51 -12.88
C ALA A 155 4.72 1.29 -14.39
N ILE A 156 5.31 0.23 -14.95
CA ILE A 156 5.15 -0.18 -16.35
C ILE A 156 3.69 -0.52 -16.66
N TYR A 157 3.06 -1.36 -15.82
CA TYR A 157 1.64 -1.74 -15.96
C TYR A 157 0.74 -0.51 -16.06
N VAL A 158 0.81 0.39 -15.08
CA VAL A 158 -0.05 1.59 -15.03
C VAL A 158 0.25 2.53 -16.20
N SER A 159 1.53 2.75 -16.52
CA SER A 159 1.94 3.68 -17.57
C SER A 159 1.54 3.22 -18.96
N LEU A 160 1.72 1.93 -19.28
CA LEU A 160 1.30 1.37 -20.56
C LEU A 160 -0.23 1.35 -20.67
N ALA A 161 -0.94 0.91 -19.62
CA ALA A 161 -2.40 0.93 -19.61
C ALA A 161 -2.94 2.35 -19.87
N TYR A 162 -2.37 3.36 -19.19
CA TYR A 162 -2.73 4.76 -19.40
C TYR A 162 -2.39 5.24 -20.84
N GLY A 163 -1.22 4.87 -21.35
CA GLY A 163 -0.79 5.23 -22.70
C GLY A 163 -1.72 4.69 -23.78
N PHE A 164 -2.10 3.40 -23.69
CA PHE A 164 -3.03 2.77 -24.61
C PHE A 164 -4.46 3.27 -24.43
N ARG A 165 -4.89 3.58 -23.20
CA ARG A 165 -6.17 4.25 -22.93
C ARG A 165 -6.25 5.59 -23.66
N LYS A 166 -5.21 6.42 -23.54
CA LYS A 166 -5.11 7.72 -24.20
C LYS A 166 -5.00 7.60 -25.72
N LEU A 167 -4.39 6.53 -26.24
CA LEU A 167 -4.33 6.24 -27.66
C LEU A 167 -5.71 5.82 -28.23
N LEU A 168 -6.46 5.03 -27.46
CA LEU A 168 -7.77 4.52 -27.84
C LEU A 168 -8.85 5.62 -27.87
N ASP A 169 -8.91 6.42 -26.81
CA ASP A 169 -9.97 7.40 -26.58
C ASP A 169 -9.62 8.77 -27.20
N ILE A 170 -10.44 9.20 -28.16
CA ILE A 170 -10.29 10.52 -28.82
C ILE A 170 -10.49 11.66 -27.82
N ASN A 171 -11.43 11.49 -26.89
CA ASN A 171 -11.94 12.52 -26.00
C ASN A 171 -11.39 12.35 -24.57
N HIS A 172 -10.21 11.77 -24.45
CA HIS A 172 -9.62 11.42 -23.17
C HIS A 172 -9.43 12.64 -22.25
N THR A 173 -10.16 12.68 -21.14
CA THR A 173 -10.11 13.76 -20.13
C THR A 173 -9.54 13.35 -18.78
N GLU A 174 -9.34 12.05 -18.53
CA GLU A 174 -8.91 11.54 -17.22
C GLU A 174 -7.43 11.87 -16.93
N THR A 175 -7.12 12.28 -15.71
CA THR A 175 -5.72 12.47 -15.30
C THR A 175 -5.05 11.13 -15.05
N TYR A 176 -3.72 11.06 -15.18
CA TYR A 176 -2.94 9.86 -14.82
C TYR A 176 -3.26 9.32 -13.42
N TRP A 177 -3.47 10.20 -12.44
CA TRP A 177 -3.78 9.81 -11.06
C TRP A 177 -5.20 9.23 -10.91
N ASP A 178 -6.16 9.81 -11.60
CA ASP A 178 -7.55 9.32 -11.61
C ASP A 178 -7.60 7.95 -12.28
N PHE A 179 -6.86 7.79 -13.39
CA PHE A 179 -6.66 6.50 -14.03
C PHE A 179 -5.99 5.49 -13.10
N THR A 180 -4.94 5.89 -12.38
CA THR A 180 -4.23 5.02 -11.41
C THR A 180 -5.18 4.57 -10.29
N ASN A 181 -6.03 5.47 -9.78
CA ASN A 181 -7.04 5.14 -8.79
C ASN A 181 -8.10 4.17 -9.33
N ARG A 182 -8.56 4.37 -10.58
CA ARG A 182 -9.48 3.44 -11.25
C ARG A 182 -8.84 2.07 -11.45
N PHE A 183 -7.59 2.03 -11.93
CA PHE A 183 -6.87 0.80 -12.14
C PHE A 183 -6.66 0.03 -10.82
N ALA A 184 -6.27 0.73 -9.75
CA ALA A 184 -6.17 0.14 -8.42
C ALA A 184 -7.51 -0.39 -7.89
N SER A 185 -8.62 0.32 -8.16
CA SER A 185 -9.97 -0.17 -7.80
C SER A 185 -10.29 -1.54 -8.40
N LEU A 186 -9.85 -1.79 -9.63
CA LEU A 186 -10.04 -3.08 -10.32
C LEU A 186 -9.17 -4.20 -9.73
N THR A 187 -7.99 -3.86 -9.20
CA THR A 187 -7.01 -4.83 -8.71
C THR A 187 -7.00 -4.99 -7.21
N ASN A 188 -7.66 -4.13 -6.42
CA ASN A 188 -7.64 -4.14 -4.94
C ASN A 188 -8.06 -5.48 -4.30
N LEU A 189 -8.76 -6.36 -5.02
CA LEU A 189 -9.04 -7.73 -4.59
C LEU A 189 -7.77 -8.58 -4.45
N ILE A 190 -6.71 -8.29 -5.20
CA ILE A 190 -5.40 -8.95 -5.12
C ILE A 190 -4.84 -8.88 -3.70
N LEU A 191 -5.02 -7.75 -3.02
CA LEU A 191 -4.57 -7.62 -1.63
C LEU A 191 -5.17 -8.69 -0.70
N ILE A 192 -6.45 -9.05 -0.89
CA ILE A 192 -7.11 -10.09 -0.07
C ILE A 192 -6.44 -11.44 -0.32
N PHE A 193 -6.22 -11.80 -1.58
CA PHE A 193 -5.54 -13.05 -1.94
C PHE A 193 -4.11 -13.09 -1.42
N ASN A 194 -3.36 -11.99 -1.55
CA ASN A 194 -2.00 -11.87 -1.02
C ASN A 194 -1.97 -12.00 0.51
N LEU A 195 -2.93 -11.42 1.23
CA LEU A 195 -3.04 -11.58 2.69
C LEU A 195 -3.38 -13.02 3.09
N ILE A 196 -4.25 -13.71 2.35
CA ILE A 196 -4.55 -15.13 2.58
C ILE A 196 -3.28 -15.96 2.39
N VAL A 197 -2.56 -15.77 1.28
CA VAL A 197 -1.30 -16.47 0.99
C VAL A 197 -0.27 -16.19 2.10
N PHE A 198 -0.13 -14.94 2.51
CA PHE A 198 0.78 -14.54 3.58
C PHE A 198 0.47 -15.26 4.89
N VAL A 199 -0.80 -15.25 5.32
CA VAL A 199 -1.23 -15.93 6.56
C VAL A 199 -1.05 -17.44 6.46
N LEU A 200 -1.40 -18.06 5.32
CA LEU A 200 -1.17 -19.50 5.10
C LEU A 200 0.33 -19.85 5.18
N CYS A 201 1.19 -18.98 4.64
CA CYS A 201 2.64 -19.13 4.75
C CYS A 201 3.13 -18.99 6.20
N LEU A 202 2.46 -18.19 7.05
CA LEU A 202 2.79 -18.09 8.48
C LEU A 202 2.32 -19.31 9.28
N LEU A 203 1.17 -19.90 8.95
CA LEU A 203 0.58 -21.02 9.69
C LEU A 203 1.18 -22.39 9.33
N THR A 204 1.63 -22.55 8.10
CA THR A 204 2.14 -23.82 7.59
C THR A 204 3.48 -24.21 8.25
N SER A 205 3.69 -25.48 8.63
CA SER A 205 4.99 -25.97 9.13
C SER A 205 5.96 -26.29 7.99
N SER A 206 7.27 -26.23 8.26
CA SER A 206 8.33 -26.38 7.22
C SER A 206 8.35 -27.73 6.48
N GLY A 207 7.68 -28.76 7.00
CA GLY A 207 7.65 -30.11 6.39
C GLY A 207 6.38 -30.45 5.61
N ASN A 208 5.38 -29.56 5.55
CA ASN A 208 4.09 -29.87 4.92
C ASN A 208 4.02 -29.36 3.46
N PHE A 209 4.52 -30.16 2.52
CA PHE A 209 4.43 -29.87 1.09
C PHE A 209 2.98 -29.79 0.56
N GLY A 210 2.02 -30.41 1.22
CA GLY A 210 0.60 -30.29 0.88
C GLY A 210 0.09 -28.84 1.00
N SER A 211 0.57 -28.13 2.02
CA SER A 211 0.26 -26.71 2.22
C SER A 211 0.88 -25.79 1.16
N PHE A 212 2.01 -26.18 0.55
CA PHE A 212 2.62 -25.44 -0.55
C PHE A 212 1.72 -25.46 -1.80
N ASN A 213 1.14 -26.62 -2.13
CA ASN A 213 0.18 -26.73 -3.25
C ASN A 213 -1.07 -25.86 -3.01
N VAL A 214 -1.57 -25.82 -1.78
CA VAL A 214 -2.69 -24.94 -1.41
C VAL A 214 -2.30 -23.47 -1.55
N MET A 215 -1.07 -23.10 -1.20
CA MET A 215 -0.57 -21.73 -1.37
C MET A 215 -0.53 -21.33 -2.86
N LEU A 216 -0.08 -22.21 -3.74
CA LEU A 216 -0.05 -21.98 -5.20
C LEU A 216 -1.44 -21.76 -5.81
N LEU A 217 -2.48 -22.41 -5.26
CA LEU A 217 -3.86 -22.21 -5.72
C LEU A 217 -4.29 -20.73 -5.64
N PHE A 218 -3.84 -20.00 -4.62
CA PHE A 218 -4.20 -18.61 -4.41
C PHE A 218 -3.35 -17.61 -5.22
N PHE A 219 -2.24 -18.04 -5.84
CA PHE A 219 -1.50 -17.20 -6.80
C PHE A 219 -2.22 -17.07 -8.15
N SER A 220 -2.97 -18.10 -8.56
CA SER A 220 -3.68 -18.10 -9.85
C SER A 220 -4.72 -16.96 -9.96
N PRO A 221 -5.61 -16.73 -8.96
CA PRO A 221 -6.51 -15.58 -8.95
C PRO A 221 -5.80 -14.22 -9.04
N VAL A 222 -4.61 -14.08 -8.45
CA VAL A 222 -3.86 -12.81 -8.47
C VAL A 222 -3.48 -12.43 -9.91
N LEU A 223 -2.90 -13.37 -10.67
CA LEU A 223 -2.53 -13.13 -12.06
C LEU A 223 -3.76 -12.89 -12.95
N LEU A 224 -4.84 -13.63 -12.71
CA LEU A 224 -6.09 -13.46 -13.44
C LEU A 224 -6.70 -12.07 -13.22
N ILE A 225 -6.81 -11.62 -11.96
CA ILE A 225 -7.35 -10.30 -11.62
C ILE A 225 -6.47 -9.19 -12.21
N LEU A 226 -5.15 -9.33 -12.15
CA LEU A 226 -4.23 -8.35 -12.72
C LEU A 226 -4.42 -8.22 -14.24
N ASN A 227 -4.49 -9.35 -14.96
CA ASN A 227 -4.69 -9.33 -16.41
C ASN A 227 -6.07 -8.81 -16.80
N LEU A 228 -7.15 -9.26 -16.16
CA LEU A 228 -8.50 -8.75 -16.39
C LEU A 228 -8.62 -7.26 -16.07
N GLY A 229 -8.02 -6.81 -14.97
CA GLY A 229 -7.97 -5.40 -14.59
C GLY A 229 -7.22 -4.55 -15.61
N TYR A 230 -6.11 -5.05 -16.16
CA TYR A 230 -5.36 -4.40 -17.23
C TYR A 230 -6.23 -4.19 -18.47
N ILE A 231 -6.81 -5.27 -19.01
CA ILE A 231 -7.69 -5.22 -20.18
C ILE A 231 -8.86 -4.27 -19.95
N TYR A 232 -9.57 -4.44 -18.83
CA TYR A 232 -10.74 -3.63 -18.50
C TYR A 232 -10.38 -2.14 -18.39
N SER A 233 -9.28 -1.80 -17.74
CA SER A 233 -8.85 -0.40 -17.55
C SER A 233 -8.57 0.35 -18.85
N VAL A 234 -8.15 -0.36 -19.91
CA VAL A 234 -7.84 0.21 -21.22
C VAL A 234 -9.12 0.47 -22.02
N ILE A 235 -10.08 -0.46 -22.04
CA ILE A 235 -11.22 -0.40 -22.99
C ILE A 235 -12.59 -0.04 -22.39
N ALA A 236 -12.76 -0.13 -21.06
CA ALA A 236 -14.06 0.09 -20.42
C ALA A 236 -14.57 1.52 -20.64
N ASP A 237 -15.86 1.73 -20.83
CA ASP A 237 -16.48 3.05 -20.94
C ASP A 237 -15.99 3.96 -22.10
N VAL A 238 -15.20 3.43 -23.05
CA VAL A 238 -14.86 4.16 -24.28
C VAL A 238 -15.92 3.91 -25.35
N THR A 239 -16.65 4.95 -25.73
CA THR A 239 -17.70 4.92 -26.75
C THR A 239 -17.20 5.31 -28.13
N THR A 240 -16.30 6.30 -28.21
CA THR A 240 -15.69 6.77 -29.47
C THR A 240 -14.22 6.36 -29.53
N THR A 241 -13.90 5.36 -30.36
CA THR A 241 -12.56 4.76 -30.42
C THR A 241 -11.80 5.19 -31.68
N ARG A 242 -10.50 5.51 -31.54
CA ARG A 242 -9.58 5.76 -32.68
C ARG A 242 -9.23 4.49 -33.43
N LEU A 243 -9.03 3.42 -32.67
CA LEU A 243 -8.64 2.10 -33.13
C LEU A 243 -9.67 1.09 -32.61
N ASP A 244 -9.82 -0.04 -33.30
CA ASP A 244 -10.67 -1.11 -32.78
C ASP A 244 -10.17 -1.58 -31.40
N LYS A 245 -11.10 -1.90 -30.51
CA LYS A 245 -10.78 -2.32 -29.13
C LYS A 245 -9.93 -3.57 -29.10
N PHE A 246 -10.17 -4.53 -29.99
CA PHE A 246 -9.40 -5.78 -30.06
C PHE A 246 -7.94 -5.51 -30.43
N TYR A 247 -7.70 -4.74 -31.50
CA TYR A 247 -6.33 -4.38 -31.90
C TYR A 247 -5.60 -3.56 -30.84
N THR A 248 -6.32 -2.71 -30.12
CA THR A 248 -5.74 -1.91 -29.04
C THR A 248 -5.30 -2.78 -27.87
N ILE A 249 -6.13 -3.74 -27.45
CA ILE A 249 -5.76 -4.71 -26.40
C ILE A 249 -4.58 -5.57 -26.86
N LEU A 250 -4.60 -6.07 -28.09
CA LEU A 250 -3.52 -6.89 -28.64
C LEU A 250 -2.18 -6.13 -28.60
N LEU A 251 -2.15 -4.88 -29.07
CA LEU A 251 -0.96 -4.05 -29.00
C LEU A 251 -0.54 -3.73 -27.56
N ALA A 252 -1.51 -3.49 -26.67
CA ALA A 252 -1.24 -3.21 -25.26
C ALA A 252 -0.61 -4.41 -24.53
N GLU A 253 -1.05 -5.63 -24.81
CA GLU A 253 -0.53 -6.88 -24.23
C GLU A 253 0.85 -7.23 -24.83
N VAL A 254 1.05 -7.05 -26.13
CA VAL A 254 2.37 -7.22 -26.77
C VAL A 254 3.38 -6.21 -26.23
N ALA A 255 2.99 -4.94 -26.08
CA ALA A 255 3.86 -3.92 -25.50
C ALA A 255 4.18 -4.20 -24.03
N LEU A 256 3.19 -4.63 -23.24
CA LEU A 256 3.36 -5.00 -21.83
C LEU A 256 4.30 -6.19 -21.68
N SER A 257 4.07 -7.27 -22.44
CA SER A 257 4.93 -8.46 -22.40
C SER A 257 6.37 -8.14 -22.80
N LEU A 258 6.60 -7.33 -23.84
CA LEU A 258 7.93 -6.88 -24.23
C LEU A 258 8.60 -6.04 -23.13
N ALA A 259 7.88 -5.09 -22.53
CA ALA A 259 8.42 -4.24 -21.47
C ALA A 259 8.79 -5.05 -20.21
N LEU A 260 7.93 -6.00 -19.81
CA LEU A 260 8.20 -6.90 -18.68
C LEU A 260 9.34 -7.87 -18.99
N PHE A 261 9.46 -8.35 -20.23
CA PHE A 261 10.59 -9.18 -20.66
C PHE A 261 11.91 -8.41 -20.53
N ILE A 262 11.98 -7.16 -21.00
CA ILE A 262 13.17 -6.31 -20.85
C ILE A 262 13.50 -6.09 -19.37
N LEU A 263 12.51 -5.77 -18.54
CA LEU A 263 12.69 -5.61 -17.10
C LEU A 263 13.24 -6.89 -16.46
N PHE A 264 12.72 -8.05 -16.86
CA PHE A 264 13.16 -9.36 -16.38
C PHE A 264 14.60 -9.67 -16.80
N VAL A 265 15.00 -9.39 -18.05
CA VAL A 265 16.38 -9.58 -18.53
C VAL A 265 17.35 -8.69 -17.75
N ILE A 266 17.01 -7.41 -17.55
CA ILE A 266 17.83 -6.49 -16.75
C ILE A 266 17.95 -7.03 -15.31
N ALA A 267 16.83 -7.44 -14.71
CA ALA A 267 16.84 -7.97 -13.36
C ALA A 267 17.67 -9.25 -13.22
N GLY A 268 17.56 -10.16 -14.18
CA GLY A 268 18.33 -11.39 -14.26
C GLY A 268 19.84 -11.13 -14.39
N SER A 269 20.25 -10.10 -15.15
CA SER A 269 21.67 -9.73 -15.26
C SER A 269 22.24 -9.21 -13.93
N LEU A 270 21.46 -8.46 -13.16
CA LEU A 270 21.86 -7.91 -11.86
C LEU A 270 21.92 -8.98 -10.76
N LEU A 271 20.95 -9.91 -10.75
CA LEU A 271 20.90 -11.01 -9.79
C LEU A 271 21.86 -12.15 -10.15
N GLY A 272 21.98 -12.48 -11.43
CA GLY A 272 22.80 -13.58 -11.94
C GLY A 272 24.28 -13.42 -11.58
N GLY A 273 24.81 -12.19 -11.67
CA GLY A 273 26.18 -11.90 -11.22
C GLY A 273 26.39 -12.10 -9.71
N SER A 274 25.35 -11.91 -8.89
CA SER A 274 25.43 -12.16 -7.44
C SER A 274 25.28 -13.64 -7.07
N ILE A 275 24.46 -14.41 -7.81
CA ILE A 275 24.28 -15.85 -7.55
C ILE A 275 25.47 -16.64 -8.07
N GLY A 276 26.03 -16.25 -9.23
CA GLY A 276 27.22 -16.87 -9.80
C GLY A 276 28.41 -16.85 -8.83
N SER A 277 28.66 -15.72 -8.17
CA SER A 277 29.74 -15.61 -7.19
C SER A 277 29.54 -16.52 -5.97
N TYR A 278 28.31 -16.72 -5.49
CA TYR A 278 28.05 -17.64 -4.38
C TYR A 278 28.22 -19.11 -4.77
N LEU A 279 27.92 -19.47 -6.02
CA LEU A 279 28.14 -20.83 -6.53
C LEU A 279 29.63 -21.12 -6.70
N GLU A 280 30.40 -20.15 -7.19
CA GLU A 280 31.86 -20.24 -7.30
C GLU A 280 32.51 -20.35 -5.90
N ASP A 281 32.12 -19.51 -4.94
CA ASP A 281 32.61 -19.59 -3.56
C ASP A 281 32.24 -20.91 -2.87
N PHE A 282 31.04 -21.44 -3.15
CA PHE A 282 30.60 -22.73 -2.63
C PHE A 282 31.41 -23.87 -3.25
N GLU A 283 31.62 -23.88 -4.57
CA GLU A 283 32.46 -24.88 -5.25
C GLU A 283 33.88 -24.90 -4.70
N HIS A 284 34.46 -23.72 -4.47
CA HIS A 284 35.78 -23.58 -3.83
C HIS A 284 35.83 -24.04 -2.36
N SER A 285 34.70 -24.15 -1.66
CA SER A 285 34.65 -24.70 -0.31
C SER A 285 34.72 -26.24 -0.26
N PHE A 286 34.54 -26.93 -1.40
CA PHE A 286 34.57 -28.40 -1.49
C PHE A 286 35.86 -28.97 -2.11
N TYR A 287 36.74 -28.10 -2.63
CA TYR A 287 38.07 -28.46 -3.17
C TYR A 287 39.18 -27.89 -2.29
#